data_AF-A0A8T4AA15-F1
#
_entry.id   AF-A0A8T4AA15-F1
#
_cell.length_a   1.000
_cell.length_b   1.000
_cell.length_c   1.000
_cell.angle_alpha   90.00
_cell.angle_beta   90.00
_cell.angle_gamma   90.00
#
_symmetry.space_group_name_H-M   'P 1'
#
loop_
_entity.id
_entity.type
_entity.pdbx_description
1 polymer ?
#
loop_
_entity_poly.entity_id
_entity_poly.type
_entity_poly.pdbx_seq_one_letter_code
_entity_poly.pdbx_strand_id
1 'polypeptide(L)'
;MNPTVNNQNLRDHMTDWELILTMIGEKATTDITRETNSQGFVESKDSAAKGGNIAKRTREDIENNLRRSIVSKGNFLPKGKEKKQLS
;
A
#
# COMPACT_ATOMS: atom_id res chain seq x y z
N MET A 1 -7.26 -17.67 -31.10
CA MET A 1 -7.72 -16.55 -30.27
C MET A 1 -6.84 -16.55 -29.01
N ASN A 2 -5.93 -15.59 -28.84
CA ASN A 2 -5.16 -15.44 -27.59
C ASN A 2 -5.91 -14.43 -26.71
N PRO A 3 -6.53 -14.85 -25.59
CA PRO A 3 -7.21 -13.92 -24.71
C PRO A 3 -6.15 -13.20 -23.87
N THR A 4 -5.74 -12.04 -24.39
CA THR A 4 -5.52 -10.79 -23.64
C THR A 4 -5.06 -10.93 -22.19
N VAL A 5 -3.81 -10.52 -21.96
CA VAL A 5 -3.29 -10.01 -20.70
C VAL A 5 -4.22 -8.90 -20.20
N ASN A 6 -5.22 -9.27 -19.40
CA ASN A 6 -6.23 -8.37 -18.88
C ASN A 6 -5.67 -7.67 -17.64
N ASN A 7 -5.36 -6.38 -17.80
CA ASN A 7 -5.24 -5.33 -16.81
C ASN A 7 -5.41 -5.77 -15.34
N GLN A 8 -4.39 -6.38 -14.75
CA GLN A 8 -4.46 -6.81 -13.34
C GLN A 8 -4.31 -5.57 -12.46
N ASN A 9 -5.37 -5.19 -11.75
CA ASN A 9 -5.34 -4.06 -10.83
C ASN A 9 -4.40 -4.42 -9.67
N LEU A 10 -3.66 -3.45 -9.11
CA LEU A 10 -2.79 -3.73 -7.96
C LEU A 10 -3.58 -4.34 -6.80
N ARG A 11 -4.86 -4.00 -6.68
CA ARG A 11 -5.77 -4.57 -5.67
C ARG A 11 -6.03 -6.07 -5.84
N ASP A 12 -6.00 -6.58 -7.08
CA ASP A 12 -6.21 -8.01 -7.37
C ASP A 12 -4.99 -8.86 -6.94
N HIS A 13 -3.90 -8.18 -6.58
CA HIS A 13 -2.66 -8.78 -6.10
C HIS A 13 -2.37 -8.46 -4.63
N MET A 14 -3.31 -7.88 -3.90
CA MET A 14 -3.17 -7.61 -2.48
C MET A 14 -3.94 -8.66 -1.66
N THR A 15 -3.35 -9.05 -0.54
CA THR A 15 -4.05 -9.81 0.51
C THR A 15 -5.11 -8.95 1.20
N ASP A 16 -6.10 -9.60 1.84
CA ASP A 16 -7.13 -8.90 2.62
C ASP A 16 -6.53 -7.95 3.66
N TRP A 17 -5.45 -8.38 4.32
CA TRP A 17 -4.73 -7.55 5.29
C TRP A 17 -4.09 -6.32 4.66
N GLU A 18 -3.46 -6.46 3.49
CA GLU A 18 -2.88 -5.33 2.77
C GLU A 18 -3.96 -4.34 2.34
N LEU A 19 -5.12 -4.81 1.87
CA LEU A 19 -6.26 -3.95 1.51
C LEU A 19 -6.79 -3.19 2.73
N ILE A 20 -6.98 -3.87 3.86
CA ILE A 20 -7.45 -3.25 5.11
C ILE A 20 -6.45 -2.21 5.61
N LEU A 21 -5.15 -2.52 5.61
CA LEU A 21 -4.11 -1.57 6.02
C LEU A 21 -4.06 -0.34 5.11
N THR A 22 -4.27 -0.51 3.80
CA THR A 22 -4.39 0.62 2.88
C THR A 22 -5.60 1.49 3.22
N MET A 23 -6.78 0.90 3.47
CA MET A 23 -7.97 1.65 3.87
C MET A 23 -7.77 2.40 5.19
N ILE A 24 -7.08 1.79 6.16
CA ILE A 24 -6.75 2.44 7.43
C ILE A 24 -5.87 3.67 7.18
N GLY A 25 -4.82 3.54 6.37
CA GLY A 25 -3.95 4.67 6.03
C GLY A 25 -4.69 5.80 5.32
N GLU A 26 -5.51 5.46 4.33
CA GLU A 26 -6.31 6.43 3.56
C GLU A 26 -7.32 7.17 4.44
N LYS A 27 -8.07 6.44 5.27
CA LYS A 27 -9.06 7.02 6.16
C LYS A 27 -8.40 7.88 7.24
N ALA A 28 -7.32 7.39 7.85
CA ALA A 28 -6.58 8.14 8.86
C ALA A 28 -5.98 9.43 8.27
N THR A 29 -5.34 9.38 7.10
CA THR A 29 -4.87 10.59 6.41
C THR A 29 -6.00 11.57 6.13
N THR A 30 -7.13 11.08 5.60
CA THR A 30 -8.29 11.92 5.29
C THR A 30 -8.84 12.62 6.52
N ASP A 31 -9.04 11.88 7.61
CA ASP A 31 -9.59 12.43 8.84
C ASP A 31 -8.62 13.41 9.49
N ILE A 32 -7.32 13.10 9.50
CA ILE A 32 -6.29 14.03 9.99
C ILE A 32 -6.29 15.31 9.16
N THR A 33 -6.25 15.20 7.83
CA THR A 33 -6.28 16.37 6.93
C THR A 33 -7.49 17.25 7.18
N ARG A 34 -8.66 16.65 7.42
CA ARG A 34 -9.89 17.39 7.74
C ARG A 34 -9.82 18.07 9.11
N GLU A 35 -9.37 17.35 10.14
CA GLU A 35 -9.31 17.85 11.51
C GLU A 35 -8.25 18.95 11.68
N THR A 36 -7.10 18.82 11.03
CA THR A 36 -6.04 19.82 11.06
C THR A 36 -6.20 20.92 10.01
N ASN A 37 -7.28 20.86 9.21
CA ASN A 37 -7.53 21.73 8.07
C ASN A 37 -6.27 21.90 7.19
N SER A 38 -5.60 20.81 6.88
CA SER A 38 -4.32 20.85 6.17
C SER A 38 -4.50 21.34 4.74
N GLN A 39 -3.79 22.42 4.39
CA GLN A 39 -3.83 23.08 3.10
C GLN A 39 -2.48 23.01 2.38
N GLY A 40 -2.55 22.83 1.06
CA GLY A 40 -1.35 22.76 0.22
C GLY A 40 -0.50 21.51 0.46
N PHE A 41 0.63 21.46 -0.24
CA PHE A 41 1.43 20.24 -0.34
C PHE A 41 2.12 19.84 0.98
N VAL A 42 2.69 20.81 1.70
CA VAL A 42 3.50 20.54 2.90
C VAL A 42 2.64 19.94 4.01
N GLU A 43 1.47 20.52 4.27
CA GLU A 43 0.57 20.05 5.33
C GLU A 43 -0.12 18.73 4.95
N SER A 44 -0.47 18.57 3.66
CA SER A 44 -0.98 17.29 3.15
C SER A 44 0.05 16.17 3.27
N LYS A 45 1.34 16.48 3.05
CA LYS A 45 2.44 15.53 3.24
C LYS A 45 2.58 15.10 4.70
N ASP A 46 2.42 16.02 5.66
CA ASP A 46 2.44 15.70 7.08
C ASP A 46 1.23 14.81 7.47
N SER A 47 0.03 15.15 7.00
CA SER A 47 -1.16 14.32 7.19
C SER A 47 -1.01 12.91 6.61
N ALA A 48 -0.42 12.80 5.43
CA ALA A 48 -0.11 11.53 4.78
C ALA A 48 0.89 10.70 5.61
N ALA A 49 1.95 11.34 6.12
CA ALA A 49 2.93 10.67 6.98
C ALA A 49 2.30 10.16 8.28
N LYS A 50 1.41 10.94 8.90
CA LYS A 50 0.69 10.53 10.11
C LYS A 50 -0.26 9.36 9.85
N GLY A 51 -1.07 9.40 8.80
CA GLY A 51 -1.95 8.28 8.44
C GLY A 51 -1.19 7.00 8.08
N GLY A 52 -0.07 7.13 7.35
CA GLY A 52 0.83 6.01 7.07
C GLY A 52 1.45 5.41 8.33
N ASN A 53 1.84 6.25 9.31
CA ASN A 53 2.35 5.78 10.60
C ASN A 53 1.29 5.02 11.42
N ILE A 54 0.02 5.44 11.34
CA ILE A 54 -1.10 4.73 11.99
C ILE A 54 -1.24 3.33 11.38
N ALA A 55 -1.32 3.22 10.05
CA ALA A 55 -1.39 1.93 9.37
C ALA A 55 -0.17 1.03 9.68
N LYS A 56 1.04 1.62 9.75
CA LYS A 56 2.25 0.90 10.14
C LYS A 56 2.15 0.31 11.54
N ARG A 57 1.71 1.10 12.52
CA ARG A 57 1.53 0.63 13.91
C ARG A 57 0.49 -0.49 13.99
N THR A 58 -0.65 -0.33 13.30
CA THR A 58 -1.67 -1.38 13.24
C THR A 58 -1.12 -2.68 12.66
N ARG A 59 -0.34 -2.61 11.58
CA ARG A 59 0.34 -3.78 11.01
C ARG A 59 1.25 -4.44 12.03
N GLU A 60 2.11 -3.67 12.69
CA GLU A 60 3.07 -4.16 13.69
C GLU A 60 2.35 -4.83 14.87
N ASP A 61 1.29 -4.21 15.38
CA ASP A 61 0.48 -4.79 16.46
C ASP A 61 -0.14 -6.13 16.08
N ILE A 62 -0.70 -6.23 14.87
CA ILE A 62 -1.29 -7.49 14.39
C ILE A 62 -0.20 -8.57 14.19
N GLU A 63 0.92 -8.23 13.55
CA GLU A 63 2.02 -9.17 13.33
C GLU A 63 2.63 -9.67 14.64
N ASN A 64 2.76 -8.80 15.64
CA ASN A 64 3.24 -9.15 16.97
C ASN A 64 2.31 -10.12 17.70
N ASN A 65 1.00 -9.94 17.56
CA ASN A 65 -0.01 -10.83 18.15
C ASN A 65 -0.10 -12.17 17.43
N LEU A 66 -0.03 -12.17 16.09
CA LEU A 66 -0.14 -13.39 15.27
C LEU A 66 1.18 -14.15 15.12
N ARG A 67 2.32 -13.56 15.52
CA ARG A 67 3.68 -14.10 15.37
C ARG A 67 4.03 -14.49 13.93
N ARG A 68 3.46 -13.78 12.95
CA ARG A 68 3.70 -13.97 11.52
C ARG A 68 3.47 -12.68 10.74
N SER A 69 4.13 -12.56 9.58
CA SER A 69 3.89 -11.46 8.64
C SER A 69 2.48 -11.55 8.07
N ILE A 70 1.77 -10.42 8.01
CA ILE A 70 0.47 -10.29 7.32
C ILE A 70 0.59 -9.60 5.97
N VAL A 71 1.76 -9.00 5.70
CA VAL A 71 2.11 -8.42 4.40
C VAL A 71 2.99 -9.39 3.61
N SER A 72 2.82 -9.36 2.30
CA SER A 72 3.62 -10.14 1.36
C SER A 72 4.89 -9.36 0.98
N LYS A 73 6.02 -10.06 0.85
CA LYS A 73 7.28 -9.48 0.31
C LYS A 73 7.32 -9.53 -1.23
N GLY A 74 6.31 -10.12 -1.85
CA GLY A 74 6.26 -10.39 -3.28
C GLY A 74 5.82 -9.15 -4.05
N ASN A 75 6.61 -8.75 -5.03
CA ASN A 75 6.10 -7.91 -6.11
C ASN A 75 5.39 -8.85 -7.09
N PHE A 76 4.08 -8.69 -7.29
CA PHE A 76 3.28 -9.56 -8.16
C PHE A 76 3.50 -9.28 -9.65
N LEU A 77 4.22 -8.21 -9.98
CA LEU A 77 4.72 -8.00 -11.33
C LEU A 77 5.89 -8.97 -11.59
N PRO A 78 5.83 -9.83 -12.62
CA PRO A 78 7.00 -10.58 -13.03
C PRO A 78 8.12 -9.59 -13.33
N LYS A 79 9.30 -9.76 -12.70
CA LYS A 79 10.49 -8.97 -13.03
C LYS A 79 10.67 -9.08 -14.55
N GLY A 80 10.48 -7.97 -15.25
CA GLY A 80 10.62 -7.90 -16.70
C GLY A 80 11.95 -8.55 -17.08
N LYS A 81 11.89 -9.47 -18.05
CA LYS A 81 13.05 -10.22 -18.56
C LYS A 81 14.24 -9.27 -18.69
N GLU A 82 15.37 -9.68 -18.11
CA GLU A 82 16.65 -8.99 -18.23
C GLU A 82 16.83 -8.48 -19.65
N LYS A 83 17.16 -7.19 -19.79
CA LYS A 83 17.51 -6.60 -21.07
C LYS A 83 18.63 -7.46 -21.67
N LYS A 84 18.31 -8.29 -22.67
CA LYS A 84 19.34 -8.85 -23.55
C LYS A 84 20.06 -7.66 -24.15
N GLN A 85 21.30 -7.45 -23.72
CA GLN A 85 22.23 -6.57 -24.42
C GLN A 85 22.30 -7.09 -25.86
N LEU A 86 21.77 -6.30 -26.79
CA LEU A 86 22.02 -6.52 -28.21
C LEU A 86 23.48 -6.17 -28.44
N SER A 87 24.28 -7.20 -28.72
CA SER A 87 25.62 -7.06 -29.30
C SER A 87 25.53 -6.55 -30.73
#